data_AF-A0A8J4SMG1-F1
#
_entry.id   AF-A0A8J4SMG1-F1
#
_cell.length_a   1.000
_cell.length_b   1.000
_cell.length_c   1.000
_cell.angle_alpha   90.00
_cell.angle_beta   90.00
_cell.angle_gamma   90.00
#
_symmetry.space_group_name_H-M   'P 1'
#
loop_
_entity.id
_entity.type
_entity.pdbx_description
1 polymer ?
#
loop_
_entity_poly.entity_id
_entity_poly.type
_entity_poly.pdbx_seq_one_letter_code
_entity_poly.pdbx_strand_id
1 'polypeptide(L)'
;MNDYQFKIVKITGEYEWHVHHETDKLFFVIEGEMIIDLRDGQVRISKDEMFIVPKGLEIKPSSEKECHIMLMEPREVNTGGTESK
;
A
#
# COMPACT_ATOMS: atom_id res chain seq x y z
N MET A 1 7.60 -4.11 -16.89
CA MET A 1 8.45 -3.92 -15.69
C MET A 1 9.35 -2.69 -15.76
N ASN A 2 9.58 -2.07 -16.92
CA ASN A 2 10.46 -0.87 -17.00
C ASN A 2 9.88 0.36 -16.29
N ASP A 3 8.55 0.48 -16.26
CA ASP A 3 7.82 1.61 -15.66
C ASP A 3 7.18 1.26 -14.31
N TYR A 4 7.66 0.21 -13.65
CA TYR A 4 7.22 -0.19 -12.31
C TYR A 4 8.40 -0.16 -11.35
N GLN A 5 8.11 0.15 -10.09
CA GLN A 5 9.10 0.16 -9.03
C GLN A 5 8.64 -0.73 -7.87
N PHE A 6 9.64 -1.24 -7.15
CA PHE A 6 9.44 -1.92 -5.88
C PHE A 6 9.94 -0.99 -4.77
N LYS A 7 9.11 -0.78 -3.75
CA LYS A 7 9.51 -0.06 -2.53
C LYS A 7 9.38 -1.01 -1.36
N ILE A 8 10.42 -1.12 -0.55
CA ILE A 8 10.35 -1.83 0.73
C ILE A 8 10.18 -0.75 1.80
N VAL A 9 9.08 -0.83 2.54
CA VAL A 9 8.76 0.14 3.59
C VAL A 9 8.41 -0.58 4.89
N LYS A 10 8.65 0.11 6.00
CA LYS A 10 8.21 -0.31 7.32
C LYS A 10 7.07 0.59 7.75
N ILE A 11 5.99 -0.01 8.24
CA ILE A 11 4.83 0.72 8.74
C ILE A 11 4.49 0.25 10.15
N THR A 12 4.00 1.19 10.97
CA THR A 12 3.40 0.95 12.29
C THR A 12 2.37 2.06 12.52
N GLY A 13 1.21 1.72 13.08
CA GLY A 13 0.10 2.65 13.26
C GLY A 13 -0.78 2.75 12.02
N GLU A 14 -1.54 3.84 11.94
CA GLU A 14 -2.49 4.10 10.85
C GLU A 14 -1.94 5.12 9.84
N TYR A 15 -2.23 4.89 8.56
CA TYR A 15 -2.06 5.88 7.51
C TYR A 15 -3.38 6.61 7.24
N GLU A 16 -3.36 7.72 6.50
CA GLU A 16 -4.60 8.43 6.15
C GLU A 16 -5.40 7.69 5.06
N TRP A 17 -6.71 7.92 5.03
CA TRP A 17 -7.55 7.47 3.92
C TRP A 17 -7.07 8.11 2.62
N HIS A 18 -6.81 7.31 1.60
CA HIS A 18 -6.34 7.80 0.30
C HIS A 18 -6.83 6.89 -0.83
N VAL A 19 -6.71 7.40 -2.06
CA VAL A 19 -7.09 6.70 -3.29
C VAL A 19 -6.03 6.96 -4.37
N HIS A 20 -5.65 5.91 -5.09
CA HIS A 20 -4.82 6.02 -6.29
C HIS A 20 -5.72 5.91 -7.52
N HIS A 21 -5.95 7.03 -8.21
CA HIS A 21 -6.95 7.08 -9.31
C HIS A 21 -6.51 6.35 -10.59
N GLU A 22 -5.21 6.32 -10.86
CA GLU A 22 -4.69 5.90 -12.16
C GLU A 22 -4.04 4.52 -12.14
N THR A 23 -3.70 4.01 -10.96
CA THR A 23 -2.79 2.87 -10.82
C THR A 23 -3.29 1.85 -9.81
N ASP A 24 -3.16 0.58 -10.15
CA ASP A 24 -3.31 -0.51 -9.19
C ASP A 24 -2.05 -0.57 -8.32
N LYS A 25 -2.20 -0.97 -7.06
CA LYS A 25 -1.08 -1.08 -6.11
C LYS A 25 -1.10 -2.43 -5.42
N LEU A 26 0.04 -3.11 -5.43
CA LEU A 26 0.20 -4.38 -4.73
C LEU A 26 0.90 -4.17 -3.40
N PHE A 27 0.32 -4.77 -2.35
CA PHE A 27 0.91 -4.89 -1.03
C PHE A 27 1.29 -6.36 -0.81
N PHE A 28 2.56 -6.61 -0.48
CA PHE A 28 3.04 -7.94 -0.08
C PHE A 28 3.71 -7.83 1.28
N VAL A 29 3.25 -8.61 2.26
CA VAL A 29 3.80 -8.58 3.61
C VAL A 29 4.99 -9.53 3.71
N ILE A 30 6.18 -8.98 3.91
CA ILE A 30 7.43 -9.73 4.10
C ILE A 30 7.51 -10.24 5.55
N GLU A 31 7.12 -9.41 6.52
CA GLU A 31 7.15 -9.72 7.95
C GLU A 31 6.08 -8.91 8.68
N GLY A 32 5.44 -9.50 9.69
CA GLY A 32 4.33 -8.89 10.42
C GLY A 32 2.95 -9.17 9.81
N GLU A 33 2.01 -8.26 10.06
CA GLU A 33 0.63 -8.32 9.59
C GLU A 33 0.12 -6.90 9.40
N MET A 34 -0.64 -6.65 8.34
CA MET A 34 -1.29 -5.36 8.10
C MET A 34 -2.79 -5.53 7.85
N ILE A 35 -3.53 -4.44 8.07
CA ILE A 35 -4.95 -4.34 7.73
C ILE A 35 -5.11 -3.18 6.74
N ILE A 36 -5.94 -3.38 5.73
CA ILE A 36 -6.40 -2.33 4.83
C ILE A 36 -7.89 -2.16 5.06
N ASP A 37 -8.29 -1.04 5.65
CA ASP A 37 -9.70 -0.68 5.74
C ASP A 37 -10.20 -0.23 4.37
N LEU A 38 -11.38 -0.73 4.00
CA LEU A 38 -12.18 -0.33 2.85
C LEU A 38 -13.46 0.33 3.37
N ARG A 39 -14.22 1.01 2.50
CA ARG A 39 -15.50 1.60 2.92
C ARG A 39 -16.55 0.57 3.32
N ASP A 40 -16.44 -0.64 2.80
CA ASP A 40 -17.39 -1.75 2.96
C ASP A 40 -16.82 -2.94 3.76
N GLY A 41 -15.63 -2.81 4.34
CA GLY A 41 -15.02 -3.87 5.13
C GLY A 41 -13.54 -3.64 5.38
N GLN A 42 -12.83 -4.73 5.66
CA GLN A 42 -11.38 -4.68 5.86
C GLN A 42 -10.75 -5.95 5.30
N VAL A 43 -9.51 -5.81 4.81
CA VAL A 43 -8.69 -6.93 4.37
C VAL A 43 -7.50 -7.04 5.31
N ARG A 44 -7.30 -8.22 5.89
CA ARG A 44 -6.10 -8.55 6.64
C ARG A 44 -5.12 -9.25 5.69
N ILE A 45 -3.86 -8.85 5.76
CA ILE A 45 -2.78 -9.42 4.98
C ILE A 45 -1.71 -9.87 5.98
N SER A 46 -1.55 -11.18 6.12
CA SER A 46 -0.54 -11.77 6.98
C SER A 46 0.78 -11.96 6.22
N LYS A 47 1.84 -12.29 6.95
CA LYS A 47 3.14 -12.64 6.36
C LYS A 47 3.01 -13.63 5.21
N ASP A 48 3.78 -13.37 4.14
CA ASP A 48 3.83 -14.11 2.89
C ASP A 48 2.54 -14.04 2.04
N GLU A 49 1.58 -13.20 2.42
CA GLU A 49 0.38 -12.91 1.64
C GLU A 49 0.50 -11.59 0.85
N MET A 50 -0.30 -11.47 -0.21
CA MET A 50 -0.42 -10.24 -0.99
C MET A 50 -1.87 -9.84 -1.21
N PHE A 51 -2.08 -8.54 -1.39
CA PHE A 51 -3.34 -7.97 -1.82
C PHE A 51 -3.10 -6.89 -2.88
N ILE A 52 -3.94 -6.88 -3.90
CA ILE A 52 -3.95 -5.84 -4.93
C ILE A 52 -5.10 -4.91 -4.62
N VAL A 53 -4.79 -3.64 -4.42
CA VAL A 53 -5.76 -2.55 -4.36
C VAL A 53 -5.98 -2.06 -5.79
N PRO A 54 -7.19 -2.25 -6.36
CA PRO A 54 -7.51 -1.71 -7.67
C PRO A 54 -7.52 -0.18 -7.66
N LYS A 55 -7.17 0.43 -8.79
CA LYS A 55 -7.26 1.87 -8.99
C LYS A 55 -8.67 2.40 -8.69
N GLY A 56 -8.73 3.57 -8.09
CA GLY A 56 -9.97 4.22 -7.69
C GLY A 56 -10.60 3.66 -6.40
N LEU A 57 -10.04 2.61 -5.79
CA LEU A 57 -10.49 2.13 -4.48
C LEU A 57 -9.86 2.99 -3.36
N GLU A 58 -10.72 3.57 -2.53
CA GLU A 58 -10.30 4.33 -1.36
C GLU A 58 -10.00 3.38 -0.20
N ILE A 59 -8.82 3.54 0.41
CA ILE A 59 -8.28 2.63 1.42
C ILE A 59 -7.68 3.38 2.60
N LYS A 60 -7.58 2.71 3.76
CA LYS A 60 -6.75 3.15 4.89
C LYS A 60 -5.87 2.01 5.42
N PRO A 61 -4.59 1.94 5.04
CA PRO A 61 -3.66 0.95 5.57
C PRO A 61 -3.33 1.21 7.03
N SER A 62 -3.18 0.14 7.81
CA SER A 62 -2.73 0.19 9.19
C SER A 62 -1.97 -1.07 9.59
N SER A 63 -1.18 -0.96 10.65
CA SER A 63 -0.51 -2.09 11.29
C SER A 63 -0.37 -1.85 12.79
N GLU A 64 -0.81 -2.80 13.61
CA GLU A 64 -0.71 -2.69 15.09
C GLU A 64 0.75 -2.74 15.58
N LYS A 65 1.60 -3.52 14.88
CA LYS A 65 3.03 -3.68 15.16
C LYS A 65 3.87 -3.26 13.95
N GLU A 66 5.20 -3.26 14.08
CA GLU A 66 6.06 -3.04 12.91
C GLU A 66 5.81 -4.13 11.86
N CYS A 67 5.41 -3.71 10.66
CA CYS A 67 5.16 -4.58 9.51
C CYS A 67 6.05 -4.14 8.35
N HIS A 68 6.71 -5.11 7.71
CA HIS A 68 7.60 -4.89 6.57
C HIS A 68 6.87 -5.29 5.31
N ILE A 69 6.69 -4.34 4.40
CA ILE A 69 5.90 -4.55 3.19
C ILE A 69 6.70 -4.19 1.94
N MET A 70 6.54 -5.00 0.91
CA MET A 70 6.94 -4.66 -0.46
C MET A 70 5.72 -4.09 -1.18
N LEU A 71 5.86 -2.86 -1.65
CA LEU A 71 4.91 -2.23 -2.56
C LEU A 71 5.40 -2.45 -3.99
N MET A 72 4.48 -2.76 -4.89
CA MET A 72 4.70 -2.67 -6.33
C MET A 72 3.71 -1.67 -6.90
N GLU A 73 4.22 -0.63 -7.54
CA GLU A 73 3.44 0.45 -8.14
C GLU A 73 4.14 1.00 -9.38
N PRO A 74 3.42 1.66 -10.30
CA PRO A 74 4.04 2.36 -11.41
C PRO A 74 5.05 3.40 -10.91
N ARG A 75 6.08 3.64 -11.72
CA ARG A 75 7.10 4.63 -11.42
C ARG A 75 6.52 6.01 -11.69
N GLU A 76 6.23 6.76 -10.62
CA GLU A 76 5.83 8.16 -10.74
C GLU A 76 7.01 8.98 -11.30
N VAL A 77 6.75 9.79 -12.32
CA VAL A 77 7.70 10.80 -12.81
C VAL A 77 7.65 11.97 -11.83
N ASN A 78 8.51 11.93 -10.82
CA ASN A 78 8.65 13.01 -9.84
C ASN A 78 9.02 14.33 -10.53
N THR A 79 8.04 15.18 -10.85
CA THR A 79 8.25 16.58 -11.30
C THR A 79 8.33 17.58 -10.14
N GLY A 80 8.64 17.13 -8.92
CA GLY A 80 8.94 18.03 -7.80
C GLY A 80 7.70 18.69 -7.17
N GLY A 81 6.60 17.95 -7.04
CA GLY A 81 5.46 18.33 -6.21
C GLY A 81 5.22 17.23 -5.19
N THR A 82 5.12 17.60 -3.92
CA THR A 82 4.92 16.73 -2.76
C THR A 82 3.85 15.67 -2.98
N GLU A 83 4.20 14.39 -2.91
CA GLU A 83 3.22 13.28 -2.91
C GLU A 83 3.56 12.25 -1.83
N SER A 84 2.49 11.68 -1.26
CA SER A 84 2.34 11.18 0.11
C SER A 84 2.22 12.32 1.14
N LYS A 85 0.99 12.74 1.43
CA LYS A 85 0.65 13.11 2.81
C LYS A 85 0.27 11.84 3.56
#